data_AF-A0A535P6W3-F1
#
_entry.id   AF-A0A535P6W3-F1
#
_cell.length_a   1.000
_cell.length_b   1.000
_cell.length_c   1.000
_cell.angle_alpha   90.00
_cell.angle_beta   90.00
_cell.angle_gamma   90.00
#
_symmetry.space_group_name_H-M   'P 1'
#
loop_
_entity.id
_entity.type
_entity.pdbx_description
1 polymer ?
#
loop_
_entity_poly.entity_id
_entity_poly.type
_entity_poly.pdbx_seq_one_letter_code
_entity_poly.pdbx_strand_id
1 'polypeptide(L)'
;ERLLAVLHRLVDHGNTVVVIEHNLDVLKTADWLIDLGPEGGEKGGYVIAVGTPERLAADKESATGQYLRTPLARAKKSDRSNGAVRSRRARVAVGG
;
A
#
# COMPACT_ATOMS: atom_id res chain seq x y z
N GLU A 1 10.36 7.39 6.54
CA GLU A 1 9.96 6.34 7.50
C GLU A 1 9.35 6.87 8.81
N ARG A 2 9.93 7.88 9.48
CA ARG A 2 9.39 8.36 10.78
C ARG A 2 7.95 8.86 10.74
N LEU A 3 7.52 9.53 9.67
CA LEU A 3 6.15 10.05 9.55
C LEU A 3 5.10 8.94 9.44
N LEU A 4 5.26 8.00 8.49
CA LEU A 4 4.33 6.87 8.34
C LEU A 4 4.18 6.07 9.63
N ALA A 5 5.28 5.83 10.35
CA ALA A 5 5.24 5.15 11.64
C ALA A 5 4.38 5.88 12.69
N VAL A 6 4.37 7.22 12.68
CA VAL A 6 3.50 8.01 13.56
C VAL A 6 2.05 7.92 13.11
N LEU A 7 1.77 8.01 11.80
CA LEU A 7 0.41 7.91 11.28
C LEU A 7 -0.22 6.53 11.57
N HIS A 8 0.54 5.44 11.36
CA HIS A 8 0.08 4.10 11.71
C HIS A 8 -0.21 3.96 13.21
N ARG A 9 0.63 4.52 14.08
CA ARG A 9 0.34 4.55 15.51
C ARG A 9 -0.98 5.26 15.81
N LEU A 10 -1.29 6.39 15.17
CA LEU A 10 -2.57 7.05 15.40
C LEU A 10 -3.76 6.14 15.02
N VAL A 11 -3.65 5.43 13.90
CA VAL A 11 -4.64 4.43 13.47
C VAL A 11 -4.74 3.28 14.47
N ASP A 12 -3.62 2.74 14.96
CA ASP A 12 -3.58 1.67 15.96
C ASP A 12 -4.26 2.07 17.28
N HIS A 13 -4.31 3.37 17.61
CA HIS A 13 -5.03 3.91 18.77
C HIS A 13 -6.52 4.19 18.49
N GLY A 14 -7.05 3.74 17.35
CA GLY A 14 -8.47 3.87 16.98
C GLY A 14 -8.83 5.18 16.28
N ASN A 15 -7.85 6.01 15.90
CA ASN A 15 -8.12 7.23 15.14
C ASN A 15 -8.30 6.91 13.65
N THR A 16 -9.09 7.74 12.95
CA THR A 16 -9.11 7.73 11.48
C THR A 16 -8.16 8.81 10.96
N VAL A 17 -7.28 8.44 10.03
CA VAL A 17 -6.34 9.35 9.37
C VAL A 17 -6.68 9.42 7.89
N VAL A 18 -6.94 10.62 7.39
CA VAL A 18 -7.15 10.89 5.96
C VAL A 18 -6.01 11.76 5.45
N VAL A 19 -5.36 11.33 4.37
CA VAL A 19 -4.20 12.01 3.81
C VAL A 19 -4.36 12.12 2.29
N ILE A 20 -3.93 13.26 1.73
CA ILE A 20 -3.82 13.45 0.28
C ILE A 20 -2.36 13.22 -0.08
N GLU A 21 -2.09 12.22 -0.93
CA GLU A 21 -0.74 11.80 -1.24
C GLU A 21 -0.59 11.36 -2.70
N HIS A 22 0.64 11.47 -3.19
CA HIS A 22 1.04 10.99 -4.51
C HIS A 22 2.23 10.03 -4.44
N ASN A 23 2.83 9.85 -3.25
CA ASN A 23 3.93 8.92 -3.08
C ASN A 23 3.41 7.47 -3.02
N LEU A 24 3.76 6.67 -4.03
CA LEU A 24 3.35 5.27 -4.13
C LEU A 24 3.79 4.40 -2.94
N ASP A 25 4.88 4.75 -2.26
CA ASP A 25 5.31 4.03 -1.06
C ASP A 25 4.38 4.25 0.14
N VAL A 26 3.66 5.37 0.18
CA VAL A 26 2.59 5.64 1.15
C VAL A 26 1.29 4.99 0.68
N LEU A 27 0.93 5.18 -0.58
CA LEU A 27 -0.34 4.68 -1.11
C LEU A 27 -0.45 3.15 -1.03
N LYS A 28 0.65 2.41 -1.26
CA LYS A 28 0.64 0.95 -1.18
C LYS A 28 0.42 0.39 0.23
N THR A 29 0.61 1.20 1.26
CA THR A 29 0.46 0.79 2.68
C THR A 29 -0.87 1.26 3.28
N ALA A 30 -1.67 2.02 2.54
CA ALA A 30 -2.97 2.48 3.00
C ALA A 30 -3.98 1.32 3.06
N ASP A 31 -4.86 1.35 4.07
CA ASP A 31 -5.96 0.39 4.17
C ASP A 31 -7.03 0.64 3.09
N TRP A 32 -7.21 1.90 2.70
CA TRP A 32 -8.22 2.35 1.75
C TRP A 32 -7.75 3.56 0.95
N LEU A 33 -8.08 3.58 -0.33
CA LEU A 33 -7.76 4.64 -1.27
C LEU A 33 -9.03 5.13 -1.97
N ILE A 34 -9.03 6.43 -2.30
CA ILE A 34 -10.01 7.11 -3.15
C ILE A 34 -9.20 7.79 -4.25
N ASP A 35 -9.35 7.33 -5.48
CA ASP A 35 -8.67 7.92 -6.64
C ASP A 35 -9.57 8.99 -7.28
N LEU A 36 -8.99 10.17 -7.47
CA LEU A 36 -9.68 11.34 -8.02
C LEU A 36 -9.07 11.71 -9.37
N GLY A 37 -9.91 12.10 -10.32
CA GLY A 37 -9.47 12.45 -11.66
C GLY A 37 -10.65 12.71 -12.60
N PRO A 38 -10.51 12.40 -13.92
CA PRO A 38 -9.34 11.80 -14.57
C PRO A 38 -8.13 12.75 -14.68
N GLU A 39 -8.38 14.06 -14.56
CA GLU A 39 -7.37 15.12 -14.66
C GLU A 39 -7.44 16.05 -13.44
N GLY A 40 -6.55 17.05 -13.38
CA GLY A 40 -6.65 18.15 -12.43
C GLY A 40 -7.55 19.30 -12.95
N GLY A 41 -7.99 20.16 -12.03
CA GLY A 41 -8.76 21.37 -12.37
C GLY A 41 -10.17 21.07 -12.89
N GLU A 42 -10.64 21.83 -13.87
CA GLU A 42 -12.02 21.75 -14.41
C GLU A 42 -12.37 20.40 -15.06
N LYS A 43 -11.35 19.63 -15.46
CA LYS A 43 -11.52 18.28 -16.04
C LYS A 43 -11.43 17.16 -15.00
N GLY A 44 -11.27 17.53 -13.73
CA GLY A 44 -11.20 16.62 -12.59
C GLY A 44 -12.45 16.65 -11.71
N GLY A 45 -12.28 16.19 -10.47
CA GLY A 45 -13.33 16.24 -9.44
C GLY A 45 -14.23 15.01 -9.39
N TYR A 46 -13.93 13.97 -10.19
CA TYR A 46 -14.67 12.72 -10.19
C TYR A 46 -13.94 11.66 -9.36
N VAL A 47 -14.73 10.83 -8.70
CA VAL A 47 -14.24 9.59 -8.07
C VAL A 47 -14.08 8.54 -9.16
N ILE A 48 -12.85 8.15 -9.43
CA ILE A 48 -12.51 7.16 -10.46
C ILE A 48 -12.57 5.76 -9.88
N ALA A 49 -11.96 5.55 -8.72
CA ALA A 49 -11.92 4.25 -8.07
C ALA A 49 -11.87 4.39 -6.54
N VAL A 50 -12.43 3.41 -5.84
CA VAL A 50 -12.45 3.35 -4.37
C VAL A 50 -12.21 1.92 -3.90
N GLY A 51 -11.30 1.72 -2.95
CA GLY A 51 -10.98 0.40 -2.43
C GLY A 51 -9.59 0.27 -1.83
N THR A 52 -9.17 -0.97 -1.63
CA THR A 52 -7.78 -1.27 -1.23
C THR A 52 -6.80 -0.96 -2.35
N PRO A 53 -5.50 -0.80 -2.06
CA PRO A 53 -4.47 -0.61 -3.09
C PRO A 53 -4.50 -1.68 -4.19
N GLU A 54 -4.74 -2.94 -3.86
CA GLU A 54 -4.86 -4.03 -4.84
C GLU A 54 -6.07 -3.87 -5.75
N ARG A 55 -7.20 -3.40 -5.20
CA ARG A 55 -8.42 -3.17 -5.98
C ARG A 55 -8.20 -2.06 -6.99
N LEU A 56 -7.64 -0.93 -6.55
CA LEU A 56 -7.30 0.17 -7.47
C LEU A 56 -6.28 -0.31 -8.52
N ALA A 57 -5.29 -1.12 -8.14
CA ALA A 57 -4.32 -1.65 -9.08
C ALA A 57 -4.93 -2.56 -10.17
N ALA A 58 -6.06 -3.20 -9.88
CA ALA A 58 -6.82 -4.00 -10.86
C ALA A 58 -7.73 -3.14 -11.74
N ASP A 59 -8.08 -1.93 -11.30
CA ASP A 59 -8.89 -0.99 -12.05
C ASP A 59 -8.10 -0.44 -13.26
N LYS A 60 -8.76 -0.38 -14.42
CA LYS A 60 -8.14 0.12 -15.66
C LYS A 60 -8.32 1.62 -15.82
N GLU A 61 -9.36 2.19 -15.22
CA GLU A 61 -9.67 3.62 -15.32
C GLU A 61 -8.86 4.44 -14.31
N SER A 62 -8.40 3.82 -13.23
CA SER A 62 -7.52 4.43 -12.23
C SER A 62 -6.08 4.57 -12.73
N ALA A 63 -5.66 5.79 -13.08
CA ALA A 63 -4.26 6.09 -13.41
C ALA A 63 -3.34 5.76 -12.23
N THR A 64 -3.72 6.17 -11.01
CA THR A 64 -3.00 5.85 -9.76
C THR A 64 -2.86 4.33 -9.56
N GLY A 65 -3.93 3.58 -9.81
CA GLY A 65 -3.95 2.12 -9.76
C GLY A 65 -2.94 1.47 -10.69
N GLN A 66 -2.81 1.96 -11.92
CA GLN A 66 -1.83 1.43 -12.88
C GLN A 66 -0.40 1.56 -12.33
N TYR A 67 -0.07 2.69 -11.67
CA TYR A 67 1.24 2.90 -11.05
C TYR A 67 1.47 2.06 -9.77
N LEU A 68 0.41 1.74 -9.02
CA LEU A 68 0.48 0.90 -7.81
C LEU A 68 0.89 -0.56 -8.07
N ARG A 69 0.69 -1.06 -9.30
CA ARG A 69 1.01 -2.47 -9.65
C ARG A 69 2.44 -2.86 -9.32
N THR A 70 3.41 -2.01 -9.65
CA THR A 70 4.84 -2.31 -9.47
C THR A 70 5.25 -2.29 -7.99
N PRO A 71 4.95 -1.25 -7.19
CA PRO A 71 5.21 -1.24 -5.76
C PRO A 71 4.57 -2.41 -4.99
N LEU A 72 3.31 -2.75 -5.31
CA LEU A 72 2.61 -3.88 -4.67
C LEU A 72 3.25 -5.24 -5.02
N ALA A 73 3.66 -5.43 -6.27
CA ALA A 73 4.37 -6.65 -6.67
C ALA A 73 5.73 -6.79 -5.97
N ARG A 74 6.45 -5.68 -5.73
CA ARG A 74 7.71 -5.66 -4.97
C ARG A 74 7.50 -6.00 -3.50
N ALA A 75 6.50 -5.42 -2.85
CA ALA A 75 6.14 -5.72 -1.45
C ALA A 75 5.81 -7.21 -1.25
N LYS A 76 5.02 -7.81 -2.15
CA LYS A 76 4.73 -9.26 -2.10
C LYS A 76 5.97 -10.15 -2.27
N LYS A 77 7.04 -9.67 -2.91
CA LYS A 77 8.31 -10.42 -3.03
C LYS A 77 9.15 -10.30 -1.76
N SER A 78 9.22 -9.12 -1.15
CA SER A 78 9.95 -8.93 0.12
C SER A 78 9.37 -9.80 1.23
N ASP A 79 8.05 -9.86 1.39
CA ASP A 79 7.40 -10.66 2.44
C ASP A 79 7.69 -12.15 2.29
N ARG A 80 7.66 -12.66 1.06
CA ARG A 80 8.00 -14.06 0.75
C ARG A 80 9.45 -14.39 1.06
N SER A 81 10.39 -13.50 0.71
CA SER A 81 11.80 -13.71 1.04
C SER A 81 12.04 -13.72 2.55
N ASN A 82 11.40 -12.83 3.30
CA ASN A 82 11.58 -12.72 4.74
C ASN A 82 11.00 -13.93 5.49
N GLY A 83 9.81 -14.40 5.07
CA GLY A 83 9.20 -15.62 5.60
C GLY A 83 10.04 -16.88 5.32
N ALA A 84 10.60 -16.99 4.11
CA ALA A 84 11.49 -18.09 3.75
C ALA A 84 12.77 -18.10 4.60
N VAL A 85 13.38 -16.94 4.88
CA VAL A 85 14.57 -16.83 5.74
C VAL A 85 14.26 -17.23 7.19
N ARG A 86 13.13 -16.79 7.76
CA ARG A 86 12.71 -17.21 9.12
C ARG A 86 12.49 -18.71 9.22
N SER A 87 11.88 -19.34 8.21
CA SER A 87 11.65 -20.79 8.18
C SER A 87 12.93 -21.63 8.06
N ARG A 88 14.02 -21.07 7.50
CA ARG A 88 15.33 -21.73 7.42
C ARG A 88 16.11 -21.59 8.72
N ARG A 89 16.02 -20.44 9.40
CA ARG A 89 16.61 -20.25 10.74
C ARG A 89 15.96 -21.10 11.81
N ALA A 90 14.65 -21.32 11.73
CA ALA A 90 13.92 -22.21 12.64
C ALA A 90 14.28 -23.71 12.50
N ARG A 91 15.01 -24.11 11.45
CA ARG A 91 15.43 -25.50 11.20
C ARG A 91 16.82 -25.86 11.72
N VAL A 92 17.52 -24.96 12.40
CA VAL A 92 18.76 -25.31 13.13
C VAL A 92 18.37 -25.65 14.58
N ALA A 93 17.77 -26.82 14.77
CA ALA A 93 17.77 -27.48 16.06
C ALA A 93 19.03 -28.34 16.11
N VAL A 94 19.97 -27.94 16.95
CA VAL A 94 21.20 -28.68 17.23
C VAL A 94 20.80 -30.03 17.82
N GLY A 95 21.05 -31.12 17.08
CA GLY A 95 21.06 -32.47 17.63
C GLY A 95 22.32 -32.63 18.47
N GLY A 96 22.14 -33.13 19.70
CA GLY A 96 23.22 -33.50 20.61
C GLY A 96 23.97 -34.77 20.18
#